data_AF-A0AA97AZR6-F1
#
_entry.id   AF-A0AA97AZR6-F1
#
_cell.length_a   1.000
_cell.length_b   1.000
_cell.length_c   1.000
_cell.angle_alpha   90.00
_cell.angle_beta   90.00
_cell.angle_gamma   90.00
#
_symmetry.space_group_name_H-M   'P 1'
#
loop_
_entity.id
_entity.type
_entity.pdbx_description
1 polymer ?
#
loop_
_entity_poly.entity_id
_entity_poly.type
_entity_poly.pdbx_seq_one_letter_code
_entity_poly.pdbx_strand_id
1 'polypeptide(L)'
;MDGEERELARYKWKGAALKVSGPDDVALGYVVGSAGGALTVRDGEQRQVLFTLARQGPGWRLNDMKGTLLYSVWPEDDGARIQDGAGADVARVKVREGKVSLRDAQGRTLLATKSLLAAEAAACLAFEALELPLRMALLFHLQAPPSQELAQP
;
A
#
# COMPACT_ATOMS: atom_id res chain seq x y z
N MET A 1 3.88 -2.79 15.21
CA MET A 1 4.95 -2.53 16.18
C MET A 1 6.26 -2.36 15.43
N ASP A 2 7.23 -1.66 15.97
CA ASP A 2 8.62 -1.69 15.48
C ASP A 2 9.37 -2.94 15.98
N GLY A 3 10.67 -3.02 15.69
CA GLY A 3 11.53 -4.14 16.13
C GLY A 3 11.77 -4.20 17.65
N GLU A 4 11.29 -3.21 18.41
CA GLU A 4 11.31 -3.15 19.87
C GLU A 4 9.91 -3.30 20.47
N GLU A 5 8.95 -3.81 19.69
CA GLU A 5 7.55 -3.96 20.08
C GLU A 5 6.86 -2.63 20.44
N ARG A 6 7.35 -1.48 19.97
CA ARG A 6 6.66 -0.20 20.19
C ARG A 6 5.58 -0.02 19.15
N GLU A 7 4.44 0.50 19.58
CA GLU A 7 3.35 0.83 18.67
C GLU A 7 3.80 1.91 17.68
N LEU A 8 3.54 1.70 16.38
CA LEU A 8 3.88 2.68 15.33
C LEU A 8 2.67 3.47 14.85
N ALA A 9 1.51 2.80 14.75
CA ALA A 9 0.28 3.42 14.30
C ALA A 9 -0.96 2.58 14.64
N ARG A 10 -2.11 3.25 14.72
CA ARG A 10 -3.46 2.69 14.79
C ARG A 10 -4.19 2.95 13.48
N TYR A 11 -4.98 1.96 13.06
CA TYR A 11 -5.76 2.01 11.82
C TYR A 11 -7.25 1.96 12.16
N LYS A 12 -8.02 2.93 11.64
CA LYS A 12 -9.47 3.00 11.90
C LYS A 12 -10.24 3.38 10.64
N TRP A 13 -11.15 2.51 10.21
CA TRP A 13 -12.07 2.80 9.12
C TRP A 13 -13.07 3.91 9.50
N LYS A 14 -13.33 4.79 8.53
CA LYS A 14 -14.22 5.96 8.58
C LYS A 14 -14.94 6.04 7.24
N GLY A 15 -15.97 5.21 7.05
CA GLY A 15 -16.55 4.99 5.72
C GLY A 15 -15.50 4.40 4.77
N ALA A 16 -15.34 5.00 3.59
CA ALA A 16 -14.34 4.59 2.58
C ALA A 16 -12.90 5.07 2.88
N ALA A 17 -12.69 5.77 4.00
CA ALA A 17 -11.39 6.25 4.42
C ALA A 17 -10.80 5.38 5.54
N LEU A 18 -9.53 5.02 5.43
CA LEU A 18 -8.74 4.44 6.51
C LEU A 18 -7.91 5.54 7.17
N LYS A 19 -8.30 5.93 8.40
CA LYS A 19 -7.50 6.86 9.22
C LYS A 19 -6.29 6.12 9.77
N VAL A 20 -5.12 6.77 9.70
CA VAL A 20 -3.87 6.34 10.31
C VAL A 20 -3.51 7.34 11.41
N SER A 21 -3.42 6.88 12.65
CA SER A 21 -2.98 7.69 13.80
C SER A 21 -1.69 7.14 14.39
N GLY A 22 -0.85 8.00 14.96
CA GLY A 22 0.27 7.60 15.79
C GLY A 22 -0.18 7.08 17.17
N PRO A 23 0.76 6.63 18.02
CA PRO A 23 0.45 6.15 19.38
C PRO A 23 -0.13 7.23 20.31
N ASP A 24 0.13 8.50 19.99
CA ASP A 24 -0.38 9.71 20.63
C ASP A 24 -1.76 10.15 20.08
N ASP A 25 -2.41 9.30 19.28
CA ASP A 25 -3.68 9.54 18.59
C ASP A 25 -3.68 10.66 17.53
N VAL A 26 -2.53 11.31 17.29
CA VAL A 26 -2.37 12.31 16.24
C VAL A 26 -2.54 11.64 14.88
N ALA A 27 -3.34 12.25 14.01
CA ALA A 27 -3.55 11.74 12.66
C ALA A 27 -2.26 11.91 11.83
N LEU A 28 -1.69 10.80 11.36
CA LEU A 28 -0.55 10.79 10.44
C LEU A 28 -1.00 10.95 8.99
N GLY A 29 -2.20 10.45 8.67
CA GLY A 29 -2.78 10.57 7.35
C GLY A 29 -4.04 9.74 7.16
N TYR A 30 -4.57 9.79 5.95
CA TYR A 30 -5.78 9.07 5.55
C TYR A 30 -5.57 8.43 4.19
N VAL A 31 -5.95 7.16 4.04
CA VAL A 31 -6.05 6.50 2.73
C VAL A 31 -7.51 6.43 2.34
N VAL A 32 -7.88 7.03 1.22
CA VAL A 32 -9.27 7.15 0.78
C VAL A 32 -9.44 6.52 -0.59
N GLY A 33 -10.34 5.54 -0.69
CA GLY A 33 -10.77 4.97 -1.96
C GLY A 33 -11.71 5.91 -2.72
N SER A 34 -11.50 6.02 -4.03
CA SER A 34 -12.40 6.73 -4.95
C SER A 34 -13.29 5.75 -5.71
N ALA A 35 -14.42 6.22 -6.24
CA ALA A 35 -15.33 5.41 -7.05
C ALA A 35 -14.67 4.80 -8.31
N GLY A 36 -13.56 5.39 -8.79
CA GLY A 36 -12.77 4.87 -9.91
C GLY A 36 -11.73 3.80 -9.52
N GLY A 37 -11.72 3.34 -8.27
CA GLY A 37 -10.80 2.31 -7.78
C GLY A 37 -9.38 2.81 -7.48
N ALA A 38 -9.09 4.10 -7.69
CA ALA A 38 -7.85 4.72 -7.24
C ALA A 38 -7.91 5.03 -5.74
N LEU A 39 -6.76 4.97 -5.07
CA LEU A 39 -6.57 5.35 -3.69
C LEU A 39 -5.80 6.66 -3.60
N THR A 40 -6.21 7.55 -2.70
CA THR A 40 -5.48 8.78 -2.39
C THR A 40 -4.94 8.72 -0.97
N VAL A 41 -3.69 9.12 -0.79
CA VAL A 41 -3.08 9.31 0.53
C VAL A 41 -3.14 10.79 0.84
N ARG A 42 -3.83 11.17 1.93
CA ARG A 42 -3.95 12.55 2.41
C ARG A 42 -3.17 12.74 3.69
N ASP A 43 -2.80 13.99 3.95
CA ASP A 43 -2.20 14.40 5.22
C ASP A 43 -3.15 14.22 6.43
N GLY A 44 -2.60 14.39 7.63
CA GLY A 44 -3.34 14.26 8.89
C GLY A 44 -4.51 15.24 9.05
N GLU A 45 -4.46 16.39 8.37
CA GLU A 45 -5.54 17.38 8.36
C GLU A 45 -6.57 17.14 7.25
N GLN A 46 -6.33 16.17 6.37
CA GLN A 46 -7.10 15.90 5.14
C GLN A 46 -7.17 17.07 4.16
N ARG A 47 -6.24 18.03 4.22
CA ARG A 47 -6.22 19.21 3.35
C ARG A 47 -5.53 18.94 2.03
N GLN A 48 -4.44 18.17 2.02
CA GLN A 48 -3.67 17.89 0.82
C GLN A 48 -3.66 16.41 0.45
N VAL A 49 -3.67 16.13 -0.85
CA VAL A 49 -3.33 14.81 -1.38
C VAL A 49 -1.83 14.75 -1.52
N LEU A 50 -1.20 13.83 -0.80
CA LEU A 50 0.24 13.57 -0.83
C LEU A 50 0.61 12.64 -2.00
N PHE A 51 -0.19 11.59 -2.19
CA PHE A 51 0.06 10.56 -3.20
C PHE A 51 -1.24 10.03 -3.78
N THR A 52 -1.17 9.53 -5.03
CA THR A 52 -2.28 8.82 -5.68
C THR A 52 -1.79 7.47 -6.20
N LEU A 53 -2.44 6.39 -5.76
CA LEU A 53 -2.25 5.03 -6.28
C LEU A 53 -3.41 4.68 -7.21
N ALA A 54 -3.15 4.56 -8.50
CA ALA A 54 -4.18 4.31 -9.51
C ALA A 54 -3.85 3.09 -10.38
N ARG A 55 -4.89 2.43 -10.90
CA ARG A 55 -4.75 1.30 -11.83
C ARG A 55 -4.02 1.74 -13.11
N GLN A 56 -3.12 0.89 -13.60
CA GLN A 56 -2.49 1.00 -14.92
C GLN A 56 -2.52 -0.37 -15.59
N GLY A 57 -3.50 -0.59 -16.47
CA GLY A 57 -3.74 -1.91 -17.03
C GLY A 57 -3.98 -2.94 -15.91
N PRO A 58 -3.26 -4.07 -15.88
CA PRO A 58 -3.40 -5.05 -14.80
C PRO A 58 -2.70 -4.63 -13.50
N GLY A 59 -1.83 -3.60 -13.53
CA GLY A 59 -1.01 -3.17 -12.40
C GLY A 59 -1.42 -1.84 -11.78
N TRP A 60 -0.47 -1.17 -11.12
CA TRP A 60 -0.68 0.07 -10.40
C TRP A 60 0.44 1.10 -10.63
N ARG A 61 0.12 2.39 -10.49
CA ARG A 61 1.07 3.50 -10.43
C ARG A 61 0.87 4.33 -9.17
N LEU A 62 1.96 4.62 -8.48
CA LEU A 62 2.00 5.60 -7.40
C LEU A 62 2.61 6.89 -7.92
N ASN A 63 1.86 7.98 -7.82
CA ASN A 63 2.33 9.32 -8.18
C ASN A 63 2.35 10.24 -6.97
N ASP A 64 3.24 11.23 -6.97
CA ASP A 64 3.28 12.31 -5.98
C ASP A 64 2.14 13.33 -6.21
N MET A 65 2.09 14.36 -5.36
CA MET A 65 1.12 15.46 -5.46
C MET A 65 1.19 16.27 -6.77
N LYS A 66 2.31 16.20 -7.50
CA LYS A 66 2.52 16.89 -8.79
C LYS A 66 2.18 15.98 -9.98
N GLY A 67 1.81 14.73 -9.73
CA GLY A 67 1.57 13.73 -10.77
C GLY A 67 2.85 13.06 -11.28
N THR A 68 4.00 13.27 -10.64
CA THR A 68 5.25 12.58 -10.98
C THR A 68 5.14 11.12 -10.60
N LEU A 69 5.47 10.22 -11.52
CA LEU A 69 5.54 8.79 -11.24
C LEU A 69 6.68 8.50 -10.26
N LEU A 70 6.34 7.88 -9.12
CA LEU A 70 7.33 7.41 -8.16
C LEU A 70 7.57 5.91 -8.30
N TYR A 71 6.50 5.13 -8.44
CA TYR A 71 6.59 3.68 -8.57
C TYR A 71 5.52 3.12 -9.50
N SER A 72 5.85 2.01 -10.15
CA SER A 72 4.88 1.15 -10.84
C SER A 72 4.94 -0.28 -10.29
N VAL A 73 3.79 -0.93 -10.22
CA VAL A 73 3.64 -2.33 -9.81
C VAL A 73 3.07 -3.09 -10.98
N TRP A 74 3.75 -4.16 -11.37
CA TRP A 74 3.36 -5.04 -12.46
C TRP A 74 3.11 -6.44 -11.92
N PRO A 75 1.93 -7.03 -12.12
CA PRO A 75 1.70 -8.40 -11.71
C PRO A 75 2.58 -9.37 -12.51
N GLU A 76 3.01 -10.44 -11.84
CA GLU A 76 3.74 -11.57 -12.42
C GLU A 76 3.08 -12.87 -11.97
N ASP A 77 3.33 -13.98 -12.67
CA ASP A 77 2.71 -15.28 -12.36
C ASP A 77 2.93 -15.74 -10.91
N ASP A 78 4.10 -15.45 -10.34
CA ASP A 78 4.47 -15.80 -8.97
C ASP A 78 4.62 -14.57 -8.04
N GLY A 79 3.96 -13.45 -8.36
CA GLY A 79 3.90 -12.28 -7.49
C GLY A 79 3.74 -10.95 -8.21
N ALA A 80 4.63 -10.00 -7.93
CA ALA A 80 4.60 -8.68 -8.55
C ALA A 80 5.99 -8.04 -8.59
N ARG A 81 6.29 -7.32 -9.67
CA ARG A 81 7.51 -6.53 -9.85
C ARG A 81 7.23 -5.06 -9.54
N ILE A 82 8.15 -4.40 -8.84
CA ILE A 82 8.06 -2.98 -8.50
C ILE A 82 9.22 -2.26 -9.16
N GLN A 83 8.90 -1.21 -9.93
CA GLN A 83 9.86 -0.35 -10.59
C GLN A 83 9.74 1.08 -10.09
N ASP A 84 10.82 1.84 -10.09
CA ASP A 84 10.81 3.27 -9.82
C ASP A 84 10.29 4.10 -11.01
N GLY A 85 10.26 5.42 -10.85
CA GLY A 85 9.86 6.36 -11.89
C GLY A 85 10.75 6.37 -13.14
N ALA A 86 11.98 5.88 -13.05
CA ALA A 86 12.91 5.71 -14.16
C ALA A 86 12.78 4.33 -14.85
N GLY A 87 11.96 3.44 -14.30
CA GLY A 87 11.74 2.09 -14.81
C GLY A 87 12.75 1.06 -14.31
N ALA A 88 13.59 1.39 -13.33
CA ALA A 88 14.51 0.43 -12.71
C ALA A 88 13.77 -0.44 -11.70
N ASP A 89 14.07 -1.75 -11.69
CA ASP A 89 13.53 -2.69 -10.69
C ASP A 89 14.10 -2.34 -9.30
N VAL A 90 13.21 -2.01 -8.36
CA VAL A 90 13.60 -1.66 -6.97
C VAL A 90 13.24 -2.75 -5.98
N ALA A 91 12.18 -3.52 -6.26
CA ALA A 91 11.74 -4.61 -5.41
C ALA A 91 10.88 -5.61 -6.18
N ARG A 92 10.66 -6.77 -5.56
CA ARG A 92 9.77 -7.81 -6.06
C ARG A 92 9.03 -8.50 -4.92
N VAL A 93 7.73 -8.68 -5.10
CA VAL A 93 6.94 -9.59 -4.26
C VAL A 93 6.96 -10.97 -4.90
N LYS A 94 7.23 -12.00 -4.09
CA LYS A 94 7.15 -13.41 -4.47
C LYS A 94 6.14 -14.13 -3.58
N VAL A 95 5.24 -14.88 -4.19
CA VAL A 95 4.25 -15.74 -3.53
C VAL A 95 4.58 -17.19 -3.84
N ARG A 96 4.92 -17.97 -2.81
CA ARG A 96 5.24 -19.41 -2.95
C ARG A 96 4.75 -20.17 -1.74
N GLU A 97 4.02 -21.26 -1.96
CA GLU A 97 3.58 -22.18 -0.89
C GLU A 97 2.85 -21.45 0.26
N GLY A 98 2.01 -20.47 -0.07
CA GLY A 98 1.30 -19.66 0.93
C GLY A 98 2.16 -18.64 1.69
N LYS A 99 3.46 -18.54 1.38
CA LYS A 99 4.36 -17.49 1.89
C LYS A 99 4.44 -16.34 0.89
N VAL A 100 4.28 -15.12 1.41
CA VAL A 100 4.53 -13.88 0.67
C VAL A 100 5.85 -13.28 1.17
N SER A 101 6.74 -12.91 0.25
CA SER A 101 7.99 -12.23 0.58
C SER A 101 8.19 -11.01 -0.31
N LEU A 102 8.58 -9.89 0.32
CA LEU A 102 9.10 -8.72 -0.37
C LEU A 102 10.62 -8.83 -0.41
N ARG A 103 11.20 -8.66 -1.59
CA ARG A 103 12.64 -8.72 -1.83
C ARG A 103 13.11 -7.44 -2.49
N ASP A 104 14.33 -7.02 -2.18
CA ASP A 104 14.98 -5.91 -2.88
C ASP A 104 15.42 -6.31 -4.30
N ALA A 105 15.97 -5.35 -5.04
CA ALA A 105 16.51 -5.55 -6.39
C ALA A 105 17.64 -6.59 -6.46
N GLN A 106 18.36 -6.83 -5.35
CA GLN A 106 19.41 -7.87 -5.26
C GLN A 106 18.84 -9.24 -4.86
N GLY A 107 17.52 -9.34 -4.65
CA GLY A 107 16.83 -10.57 -4.26
C GLY A 107 16.91 -10.90 -2.77
N ARG A 108 17.46 -10.01 -1.93
CA ARG A 108 17.49 -10.18 -0.48
C ARG A 108 16.09 -9.97 0.06
N THR A 109 15.67 -10.84 0.99
CA THR A 109 14.34 -10.72 1.60
C THR A 109 14.33 -9.59 2.61
N LEU A 110 13.47 -8.60 2.40
CA LEU A 110 13.24 -7.48 3.31
C LEU A 110 12.15 -7.82 4.32
N LEU A 111 11.04 -8.39 3.84
CA LEU A 111 9.88 -8.76 4.65
C LEU A 111 9.35 -10.12 4.18
N ALA A 112 8.79 -10.90 5.11
CA ALA A 112 8.08 -12.11 4.76
C ALA A 112 6.95 -12.40 5.75
N THR A 113 5.86 -12.97 5.24
CA THR A 113 4.74 -13.42 6.05
C THR A 113 4.15 -14.72 5.50
N LYS A 114 3.51 -15.49 6.38
CA LYS A 114 2.65 -16.63 6.02
C LYS A 114 1.17 -16.22 5.91
N SER A 115 0.85 -14.96 6.17
CA SER A 115 -0.49 -14.42 5.91
C SER A 115 -0.75 -14.41 4.41
N LEU A 116 -1.95 -14.82 4.02
CA LEU A 116 -2.40 -14.74 2.63
C LEU A 116 -2.64 -13.27 2.28
N LEU A 117 -1.74 -12.71 1.48
CA LEU A 117 -1.83 -11.35 0.96
C LEU A 117 -1.81 -11.37 -0.56
N ALA A 118 -2.61 -10.50 -1.18
CA ALA A 118 -2.49 -10.23 -2.61
C ALA A 118 -1.11 -9.64 -2.90
N ALA A 119 -0.44 -10.11 -3.96
CA ALA A 119 0.91 -9.67 -4.28
C ALA A 119 1.00 -8.15 -4.51
N GLU A 120 -0.01 -7.58 -5.18
CA GLU A 120 -0.13 -6.14 -5.40
C GLU A 120 -0.31 -5.35 -4.09
N ALA A 121 -1.04 -5.90 -3.12
CA ALA A 121 -1.20 -5.26 -1.81
C ALA A 121 0.11 -5.27 -1.02
N ALA A 122 0.85 -6.39 -1.07
CA ALA A 122 2.17 -6.49 -0.44
C ALA A 122 3.22 -5.58 -1.11
N ALA A 123 3.06 -5.26 -2.40
CA ALA A 123 3.97 -4.38 -3.13
C ALA A 123 3.99 -2.95 -2.55
N CYS A 124 2.90 -2.51 -1.91
CA CYS A 124 2.83 -1.20 -1.25
C CYS A 124 3.91 -0.97 -0.19
N LEU A 125 4.44 -2.05 0.39
CA LEU A 125 5.50 -1.98 1.41
C LEU A 125 6.86 -1.55 0.84
N ALA A 126 7.04 -1.63 -0.49
CA ALA A 126 8.23 -1.17 -1.20
C ALA A 126 8.23 0.33 -1.52
N PHE A 127 7.13 1.06 -1.27
CA PHE A 127 7.03 2.48 -1.61
C PHE A 127 7.76 3.35 -0.60
N GLU A 128 9.09 3.41 -0.70
CA GLU A 128 9.95 4.08 0.28
C GLU A 128 9.70 5.59 0.41
N ALA A 129 9.12 6.22 -0.61
CA ALA A 129 8.66 7.61 -0.56
C ALA A 129 7.51 7.86 0.45
N LEU A 130 6.83 6.82 0.93
CA LEU A 130 5.79 6.91 1.95
C LEU A 130 6.34 6.45 3.30
N GLU A 131 5.82 6.98 4.39
CA GLU A 131 6.09 6.42 5.72
C GLU A 131 5.45 5.03 5.88
N LEU A 132 6.09 4.14 6.65
CA LEU A 132 5.64 2.75 6.82
C LEU A 132 4.15 2.62 7.23
N PRO A 133 3.60 3.44 8.15
CA PRO A 133 2.17 3.41 8.46
C PRO A 133 1.26 3.64 7.24
N LEU A 134 1.65 4.53 6.32
CA LEU A 134 0.87 4.82 5.12
C LEU A 134 0.99 3.69 4.09
N ARG A 135 2.16 3.04 3.99
CA ARG A 135 2.35 1.83 3.17
C ARG A 135 1.42 0.70 3.62
N MET A 136 1.33 0.48 4.93
CA MET A 136 0.43 -0.50 5.53
C MET A 136 -1.04 -0.16 5.30
N ALA A 137 -1.42 1.12 5.35
CA ALA A 137 -2.78 1.54 5.05
C ALA A 137 -3.18 1.28 3.60
N LEU A 138 -2.28 1.51 2.63
CA LEU A 138 -2.50 1.12 1.23
C LEU A 138 -2.66 -0.40 1.08
N LEU A 139 -1.81 -1.19 1.75
CA LEU A 139 -1.93 -2.64 1.77
C LEU A 139 -3.30 -3.07 2.30
N PHE A 140 -3.74 -2.54 3.44
CA PHE A 140 -5.05 -2.89 4.00
C PHE A 140 -6.20 -2.52 3.07
N HIS A 141 -6.10 -1.40 2.38
CA HIS A 141 -7.14 -0.97 1.44
C HIS A 141 -7.17 -1.81 0.15
N LEU A 142 -6.02 -2.32 -0.31
CA LEU A 142 -5.98 -3.25 -1.45
C LEU A 142 -6.31 -4.70 -1.07
N GLN A 143 -6.06 -5.08 0.18
CA GLN A 143 -6.34 -6.42 0.68
C GLN A 143 -7.81 -6.59 1.10
N ALA A 144 -8.41 -5.55 1.68
CA ALA A 144 -9.83 -5.52 1.93
C ALA A 144 -10.53 -5.29 0.58
N PRO A 145 -11.37 -6.22 0.07
CA PRO A 145 -12.27 -5.83 -1.01
C PRO A 145 -13.09 -4.62 -0.51
N PRO A 146 -13.43 -3.63 -1.36
CA PRO A 146 -14.49 -2.73 -1.00
C PRO A 146 -15.67 -3.63 -0.63
N SER A 147 -16.16 -3.51 0.60
CA SER A 147 -17.37 -4.21 0.99
C SER A 147 -18.41 -3.83 -0.06
N GLN A 148 -18.69 -4.74 -0.99
CA GLN A 148 -19.97 -4.73 -1.64
C GLN A 148 -20.95 -4.83 -0.49
N GLU A 149 -21.61 -3.69 -0.24
CA GLU A 149 -23.00 -3.62 0.12
C GLU A 149 -23.57 -5.02 0.41
N LEU A 150 -23.65 -5.37 1.70
CA LEU A 150 -24.69 -6.29 2.15
C LEU A 150 -26.03 -5.56 1.99
N ALA A 151 -26.41 -5.29 0.73
CA ALA A 151 -27.80 -5.26 0.35
C ALA A 151 -28.22 -6.73 0.29
N GLN A 152 -28.62 -7.27 1.44
CA GLN A 152 -29.51 -8.42 1.46
C GLN A 152 -30.94 -7.89 1.56
N PRO A 153 -31.88 -8.43 0.77
CA PRO A 153 -33.28 -8.04 0.78
C PRO A 153 -33.98 -8.33 2.11
#